data_AF-A0A1P8YJA5-F1
#
_entry.id   AF-A0A1P8YJA5-F1
#
_cell.length_a   1.000
_cell.length_b   1.000
_cell.length_c   1.000
_cell.angle_alpha   90.00
_cell.angle_beta   90.00
_cell.angle_gamma   90.00
#
_symmetry.space_group_name_H-M   'P 1'
#
loop_
_entity.id
_entity.type
_entity.pdbx_description
1 polymer ?
#
loop_
_entity_poly.entity_id
_entity_poly.type
_entity_poly.pdbx_seq_one_letter_code
_entity_poly.pdbx_strand_id
1 'polypeptide(L)' 'MQSAVSGVELTLRELRSTGLRAAVVRRERLSFGPVMRRRSRYLESAGYCGRGQHEEELVVIRADRPTSVQG' A
#
# COMPACT_ATOMS: atom_id res chain seq x y z
N MET A 1 -3.55 13.09 10.86
CA MET A 1 -3.35 11.63 10.86
C MET A 1 -3.16 11.22 9.41
N GLN A 2 -1.92 11.33 8.93
CA GLN A 2 -1.59 11.12 7.53
C GLN A 2 -1.20 9.66 7.33
N SER A 3 -1.53 9.14 6.14
CA SER A 3 -1.05 7.93 5.44
C SER A 3 0.47 7.67 5.50
N ALA A 4 1.08 7.67 6.68
CA ALA A 4 2.48 7.26 6.89
C ALA A 4 2.63 5.74 6.95
N VAL A 5 1.51 5.02 7.04
CA VAL A 5 1.42 3.57 6.98
C VAL A 5 0.18 3.27 6.15
N SER A 6 0.26 3.48 4.82
CA SER A 6 -0.55 2.68 3.89
C SER A 6 -0.47 1.27 4.43
N GLY A 7 -1.60 0.62 4.75
CA GLY A 7 -1.67 -0.53 5.65
C GLY A 7 -0.74 -1.73 5.34
N VAL A 8 0.19 -1.65 4.40
CA VAL A 8 1.38 -2.48 4.18
C VAL A 8 1.91 -3.16 5.44
N GLU A 9 2.32 -2.44 6.49
CA GLU A 9 2.88 -3.06 7.70
C GLU A 9 1.84 -3.93 8.42
N LEU A 10 0.61 -3.43 8.51
CA LEU A 10 -0.53 -4.18 9.05
C LEU A 10 -0.82 -5.42 8.18
N THR A 11 -0.98 -5.27 6.87
CA THR A 11 -1.20 -6.33 5.88
C THR A 11 -0.08 -7.37 5.91
N LEU A 12 1.18 -6.96 5.97
CA LEU A 12 2.32 -7.88 6.12
C LEU A 12 2.21 -8.66 7.43
N ARG A 13 1.86 -8.00 8.54
CA ARG A 13 1.68 -8.64 9.83
C ARG A 13 0.53 -9.65 9.79
N GLU A 14 -0.63 -9.27 9.26
CA GLU A 14 -1.79 -10.15 9.13
C GLU A 14 -1.51 -11.33 8.18
N LEU A 15 -0.82 -11.10 7.06
CA LEU A 15 -0.44 -12.21 6.17
C LEU A 15 0.53 -13.17 6.87
N ARG A 16 1.52 -12.64 7.60
CA ARG A 16 2.48 -13.46 8.36
C ARG A 16 1.82 -14.21 9.52
N SER A 17 0.83 -13.63 10.18
CA SER A 17 0.10 -14.31 11.27
C SER A 17 -0.65 -15.55 10.79
N THR A 18 -1.02 -15.62 9.50
CA THR A 18 -1.61 -16.82 8.87
C THR A 18 -0.59 -17.89 8.45
N GLY A 19 0.71 -17.69 8.74
CA GLY A 19 1.79 -18.62 8.37
C GLY A 19 2.35 -18.41 6.96
N LEU A 20 1.95 -17.35 6.25
CA LEU A 20 2.51 -16.99 4.94
C LEU A 20 3.85 -16.25 5.10
N ARG A 21 4.76 -16.47 4.16
CA ARG A 21 5.96 -15.65 4.01
C ARG A 21 5.61 -14.43 3.16
N ALA A 22 5.30 -13.31 3.81
CA ALA A 22 4.90 -12.08 3.12
C ALA A 22 5.99 -10.99 3.13
N ALA A 23 6.22 -10.37 1.98
CA ALA A 23 7.16 -9.27 1.81
C ALA A 23 6.70 -8.29 0.71
N VAL A 24 7.10 -7.02 0.83
CA VAL A 24 6.99 -6.08 -0.28
C VAL A 24 8.04 -6.41 -1.31
N VAL A 25 7.62 -6.55 -2.56
CA VAL A 25 8.48 -6.92 -3.68
C VAL A 25 8.66 -5.82 -4.72
N ARG A 26 7.80 -4.79 -4.67
CA ARG A 26 7.94 -3.57 -5.48
C ARG A 26 7.30 -2.39 -4.77
N ARG A 27 7.94 -1.22 -4.89
CA ARG A 27 7.38 0.08 -4.56
C ARG A 27 7.59 1.00 -5.75
N GLU A 28 6.59 1.78 -6.09
CA GLU A 28 6.66 2.71 -7.21
C GLU A 28 5.85 3.95 -6.92
N ARG A 29 6.41 5.12 -7.25
CA ARG A 29 5.68 6.39 -7.21
C ARG A 29 5.16 6.68 -8.59
N LEU A 30 3.85 6.90 -8.68
CA LEU A 30 3.15 7.14 -9.92
C LEU A 30 2.40 8.46 -9.81
N SER A 31 2.32 9.21 -10.91
CA SER A 31 1.42 10.34 -10.96
C SER A 31 -0.02 9.86 -10.79
N PHE A 32 -0.82 10.61 -10.02
CA PHE A 32 -2.25 10.36 -9.83
C PHE A 32 -2.96 10.09 -11.14
N GLY A 33 -3.79 9.06 -11.20
CA GLY A 33 -4.67 8.82 -12.35
C GLY A 33 -5.72 9.93 -12.59
N PRO A 34 -6.49 9.90 -13.70
CA PRO A 34 -7.46 10.93 -14.06
C PRO A 34 -8.48 11.25 -12.95
N VAL A 35 -8.95 10.22 -12.26
CA VAL A 35 -9.92 10.37 -11.16
C VAL A 35 -9.30 11.10 -9.96
N MET A 36 -8.11 10.66 -9.54
CA MET A 36 -7.38 11.25 -8.41
C MET A 36 -7.00 12.71 -8.71
N ARG A 37 -6.53 13.00 -9.93
CA ARG A 37 -6.26 14.38 -10.38
C ARG A 37 -7.51 15.27 -10.33
N ARG A 38 -8.66 14.79 -10.82
CA ARG A 38 -9.92 15.56 -10.79
C ARG A 38 -10.41 15.81 -9.37
N ARG A 39 -10.07 14.94 -8.42
CA ARG A 39 -10.49 15.02 -7.01
C ARG A 39 -9.42 15.57 -6.07
N SER A 40 -8.26 16.02 -6.58
CA SER A 40 -7.13 16.43 -5.75
C SER A 40 -7.51 17.45 -4.67
N ARG A 41 -8.21 18.52 -5.05
CA ARG A 41 -8.68 19.55 -4.09
C ARG A 41 -9.56 18.98 -2.99
N TYR A 42 -10.45 18.05 -3.33
CA TYR A 42 -11.31 17.39 -2.34
C TYR A 42 -10.47 16.52 -1.41
N LEU A 43 -9.58 15.68 -1.97
CA LEU A 43 -8.69 14.81 -1.22
C LEU A 43 -7.77 15.60 -0.27
N GLU A 44 -7.28 16.76 -0.70
CA GLU A 44 -6.50 17.68 0.12
C GLU A 44 -7.35 18.26 1.26
N SER A 45 -8.55 18.77 0.94
CA SER A 45 -9.43 19.39 1.94
C SER A 45 -9.92 18.38 3.00
N ALA A 46 -10.11 17.13 2.60
CA ALA A 46 -10.50 16.03 3.48
C ALA A 46 -9.31 15.38 4.21
N GLY A 47 -8.08 15.83 3.96
CA GLY A 47 -6.87 15.32 4.60
C GLY A 47 -6.42 13.93 4.13
N TYR A 48 -6.97 13.44 3.00
CA TYR A 48 -6.59 12.16 2.40
C TYR A 48 -5.29 12.24 1.58
N CYS A 49 -4.91 13.43 1.12
CA CYS A 49 -3.60 13.67 0.51
C CYS A 49 -2.97 14.97 1.02
N GLY A 50 -1.65 15.06 0.92
CA GLY A 50 -0.92 16.29 1.23
C GLY A 50 -1.29 17.41 0.26
N ARG A 51 -1.17 18.67 0.70
CA ARG A 51 -1.36 19.83 -0.17
C ARG A 51 -0.37 19.79 -1.33
N GLY A 52 -0.85 19.92 -2.56
CA GLY A 52 -0.03 19.85 -3.77
C GLY A 52 0.44 18.44 -4.13
N GLN A 53 -0.01 17.41 -3.40
CA GLN A 53 0.31 16.03 -3.74
C GLN A 53 -0.35 15.65 -5.06
N HIS A 54 0.46 15.12 -5.98
CA HIS A 54 0.04 14.69 -7.32
C HIS A 54 0.60 13.31 -7.68
N GLU A 55 1.21 12.64 -6.72
CA GLU A 55 1.77 11.29 -6.83
C GLU A 55 1.19 10.38 -5.76
N GLU A 56 1.01 9.11 -6.10
CA GLU A 56 0.66 8.02 -5.21
C GLU A 56 1.78 6.98 -5.15
N GLU A 57 1.87 6.26 -4.03
CA GLU A 57 2.78 5.13 -3.89
C GLU A 57 2.00 3.82 -4.10
N LEU A 58 2.42 3.05 -5.09
CA LEU A 58 1.93 1.69 -5.33
C LEU A 58 2.89 0.69 -4.68
N VAL A 59 2.35 -0.20 -3.85
CA VAL A 59 3.11 -1.24 -3.16
C VAL A 59 2.59 -2.62 -3.54
N VAL A 60 3.49 -3.50 -3.99
CA VAL A 60 3.16 -4.90 -4.30
C VAL A 60 3.67 -5.79 -3.17
N ILE A 61 2.75 -6.50 -2.51
CA ILE A 61 3.07 -7.51 -1.49
C ILE A 61 2.93 -8.89 -2.13
N ARG A 62 3.98 -9.71 -2.00
CA ARG A 62 3.94 -11.15 -2.30
C ARG A 62 3.77 -11.90 -0.99
N ALA A 63 2.93 -12.93 -0.98
CA ALA A 63 2.74 -13.82 0.15
C ALA A 63 2.80 -15.27 -0.32
N ASP A 64 3.87 -15.97 0.04
CA ASP A 64 4.11 -17.35 -0.35
C ASP A 64 3.66 -18.29 0.78
N ARG A 65 2.86 -19.32 0.45
CA ARG A 65 2.53 -20.39 1.39
C ARG A 65 3.70 -21.37 1.43
N PRO A 66 4.35 -21.60 2.59
CA PRO A 66 5.35 -22.64 2.68
C PRO A 66 4.68 -23.98 2.37
N THR A 67 5.13 -24.68 1.33
CA THR A 67 4.78 -26.10 1.17
C THR A 67 5.45 -26.84 2.33
N SER A 68 4.64 -27.47 3.19
CA SER A 68 5.18 -28.41 4.16
C SER A 68 5.89 -29.51 3.40
N VAL A 69 7.22 -29.57 3.48
CA VAL A 69 7.93 -30.84 3.29
C VAL A 69 7.54 -31.65 4.52
N GLN A 70 6.51 -32.48 4.37
CA GLN A 70 6.26 -33.57 5.30
C GLN A 70 7.36 -34.61 5.02
N GLY A 71 8.41 -34.56 5.84
CA GLY A 71 9.33 -35.68 6.05
C GLY A 71 8.84 -36.51 7.21
#